data_AF-A0A284RL08-F1
#
_entry.id   AF-A0A284RL08-F1
#
_cell.length_a   1.000
_cell.length_b   1.000
_cell.length_c   1.000
_cell.angle_alpha   90.00
_cell.angle_beta   90.00
_cell.angle_gamma   90.00
#
_symmetry.space_group_name_H-M   'P 1'
#
loop_
_entity.id
_entity.type
_entity.pdbx_description
1 polymer ?
#
loop_
_entity_poly.entity_id
_entity_poly.type
_entity_poly.pdbx_seq_one_letter_code
_entity_poly.pdbx_strand_id
1 'polypeptide(L)'
;MLSKAFLREHAYAISLASHFEFDIFAHSDIRVEKQKVAKDMILFYLASTLLSGWSNMYRAITISVVFYTIRVISRNKDEKIAKAVKLDEIRSAYNDHNTYINDKMLLFQTTAPRKTEAYQLCSSTVVQQCLMSKQRGEAIYSSALEPTSSDKLNKITCNLRMQKAGILGTVGGYQIMVSALDDSESDGLKELEATKNWVVYINARPLPAVPDSN
;
A
#
# COMPACT_ATOMS: atom_id res chain seq x y z
N MET A 1 1.14 -39.65 10.45
CA MET A 1 2.40 -39.76 9.69
C MET A 1 2.09 -40.28 8.30
N LEU A 2 2.08 -39.42 7.28
CA LEU A 2 1.97 -39.87 5.88
C LEU A 2 3.31 -40.53 5.50
N SER A 3 3.27 -41.78 5.01
CA SER A 3 4.51 -42.52 4.74
C SER A 3 5.30 -41.86 3.61
N LYS A 4 6.63 -41.98 3.63
CA LYS A 4 7.48 -41.48 2.54
C LYS A 4 7.12 -42.07 1.17
N ALA A 5 6.47 -43.24 1.13
CA ALA A 5 5.96 -43.84 -0.09
C ALA A 5 4.75 -43.07 -0.66
N PHE A 6 3.83 -42.64 0.21
CA PHE A 6 2.68 -41.80 -0.17
C PHE A 6 3.14 -40.47 -0.79
N LEU A 7 4.12 -39.79 -0.19
CA LEU A 7 4.65 -38.54 -0.76
C LEU A 7 5.37 -38.74 -2.10
N ARG A 8 5.97 -39.91 -2.34
CA ARG A 8 6.73 -40.21 -3.58
C ARG A 8 5.81 -40.55 -4.75
N GLU A 9 4.75 -41.33 -4.52
CA GLU A 9 3.74 -41.63 -5.56
C GLU A 9 2.93 -40.40 -5.95
N HIS A 10 2.63 -39.54 -4.99
CA HIS A 10 1.78 -38.37 -5.23
C HIS A 10 2.57 -37.14 -5.71
N ALA A 11 3.91 -37.16 -5.62
CA ALA A 11 4.77 -36.09 -6.16
C ALA A 11 4.61 -35.92 -7.67
N TYR A 12 4.39 -37.01 -8.42
CA TYR A 12 4.20 -36.96 -9.87
C TYR A 12 2.85 -36.35 -10.26
N ALA A 13 1.77 -36.71 -9.55
CA ALA A 13 0.44 -36.13 -9.74
C ALA A 13 0.38 -34.65 -9.34
N ILE A 14 1.08 -34.27 -8.25
CA ILE A 14 1.25 -32.88 -7.82
C ILE A 14 2.07 -32.09 -8.85
N SER A 15 3.14 -32.68 -9.41
CA SER A 15 3.94 -32.08 -10.47
C SER A 15 3.14 -31.87 -11.75
N LEU A 16 2.34 -32.85 -12.18
CA LEU A 16 1.47 -32.75 -13.36
C LEU A 16 0.38 -31.66 -13.19
N ALA A 17 -0.25 -31.61 -12.02
CA ALA A 17 -1.26 -30.60 -11.70
C ALA A 17 -0.66 -29.17 -11.68
N SER A 18 0.60 -29.04 -11.22
CA SER A 18 1.32 -27.76 -11.22
C SER A 18 1.78 -27.29 -12.61
N HIS A 19 2.05 -28.21 -13.54
CA HIS A 19 2.38 -27.88 -14.94
C HIS A 19 1.15 -27.50 -15.77
N PHE A 20 -0.02 -28.09 -15.49
CA PHE A 20 -1.28 -27.70 -16.15
C PHE A 20 -1.80 -26.32 -15.71
N GLU A 21 -1.27 -25.76 -14.63
CA GLU A 21 -1.61 -24.42 -14.13
C GLU A 21 -0.89 -23.28 -14.88
N PHE A 22 0.06 -23.59 -15.77
CA PHE A 22 0.94 -22.60 -16.39
C PHE A 22 0.37 -21.91 -17.64
N ASP A 23 -0.61 -22.50 -18.31
CA ASP A 23 -1.24 -21.88 -19.46
C ASP A 23 -2.65 -21.37 -19.14
N ILE A 24 -2.93 -20.16 -19.63
CA ILE A 24 -4.23 -19.46 -19.67
C ILE A 24 -4.48 -18.53 -18.47
N PHE A 25 -3.96 -17.30 -18.60
CA PHE A 25 -4.38 -16.13 -17.84
C PHE A 25 -4.88 -15.06 -18.81
N ALA A 26 -6.19 -14.71 -18.77
CA ALA A 26 -6.70 -13.36 -19.05
C ALA A 26 -8.25 -13.24 -18.98
N HIS A 27 -8.70 -12.31 -18.13
CA HIS A 27 -9.81 -11.36 -18.30
C HIS A 27 -11.24 -11.61 -17.76
N SER A 28 -11.68 -10.62 -16.94
CA SER A 28 -13.02 -10.22 -16.46
C SER A 28 -13.70 -11.03 -15.34
N ASP A 29 -13.99 -10.37 -14.21
CA ASP A 29 -14.42 -10.92 -12.91
C ASP A 29 -15.59 -11.93 -12.95
N ILE A 30 -16.64 -11.70 -13.76
CA ILE A 30 -17.77 -12.65 -13.87
C ILE A 30 -17.38 -13.90 -14.68
N ARG A 31 -16.42 -13.74 -15.60
CA ARG A 31 -15.86 -14.83 -16.40
C ARG A 31 -14.90 -15.66 -15.56
N VAL A 32 -14.15 -15.03 -14.65
CA VAL A 32 -13.22 -15.68 -13.72
C VAL A 32 -13.91 -16.69 -12.82
N GLU A 33 -15.08 -16.36 -12.26
CA GLU A 33 -15.79 -17.30 -11.36
C GLU A 33 -16.36 -18.51 -12.10
N LYS A 34 -16.97 -18.31 -13.28
CA LYS A 34 -17.44 -19.41 -14.14
C LYS A 34 -16.28 -20.28 -14.64
N GLN A 35 -15.15 -19.66 -14.97
CA GLN A 35 -13.95 -20.34 -15.44
C GLN A 35 -13.27 -21.13 -14.30
N LYS A 36 -13.34 -20.64 -13.06
CA LYS A 36 -12.86 -21.34 -11.86
C LYS A 36 -13.69 -22.58 -11.56
N VAL A 37 -15.03 -22.47 -11.61
CA VAL A 37 -15.95 -23.61 -11.44
C VAL A 37 -15.75 -24.67 -12.54
N ALA A 38 -15.57 -24.24 -13.79
CA ALA A 38 -15.28 -25.16 -14.90
C ALA A 38 -13.94 -25.89 -14.73
N LYS A 39 -12.91 -25.17 -14.28
CA LYS A 39 -11.58 -25.75 -14.01
C LYS A 39 -11.63 -26.78 -12.87
N ASP A 40 -12.35 -26.48 -11.80
CA ASP A 40 -12.56 -27.38 -10.66
C ASP A 40 -13.33 -28.65 -11.09
N MET A 41 -14.35 -28.51 -11.95
CA MET A 41 -15.08 -29.65 -12.52
C MET A 41 -14.20 -30.55 -13.39
N ILE A 42 -13.37 -29.98 -14.26
CA ILE A 42 -12.46 -30.74 -15.13
C ILE A 42 -11.42 -31.49 -14.29
N LEU A 43 -10.85 -30.82 -13.28
CA LEU A 43 -9.89 -31.42 -12.37
C LEU A 43 -10.52 -32.58 -11.57
N PHE A 44 -11.78 -32.43 -11.17
CA PHE A 44 -12.53 -33.48 -10.44
C PHE A 44 -12.77 -34.69 -11.32
N TYR A 45 -13.15 -34.46 -12.57
CA TYR A 45 -13.39 -35.51 -13.56
C TYR A 45 -12.10 -36.28 -13.88
N LEU A 46 -10.98 -35.57 -14.08
CA LEU A 46 -9.66 -36.18 -14.32
C LEU A 46 -9.19 -37.00 -13.11
N ALA A 47 -9.30 -36.46 -11.89
CA ALA A 47 -8.94 -37.18 -10.67
C ALA A 47 -9.80 -38.43 -10.45
N SER A 48 -11.10 -38.35 -10.77
CA SER A 48 -12.02 -39.49 -10.69
C SER A 48 -11.70 -40.58 -11.69
N THR A 49 -11.24 -40.22 -12.88
CA THR A 49 -10.87 -41.15 -13.96
C THR A 49 -9.56 -41.88 -13.64
N LEU A 50 -8.57 -41.16 -13.11
CA LEU A 50 -7.26 -41.71 -12.70
C LEU A 50 -7.36 -42.69 -11.51
N LEU A 51 -8.37 -42.51 -10.66
CA LEU A 51 -8.62 -43.33 -9.48
C LEU A 51 -9.74 -44.36 -9.70
N SER A 52 -10.10 -44.65 -10.95
CA SER A 52 -11.21 -45.54 -11.30
C SER A 52 -11.08 -46.97 -10.80
N GLY A 53 -9.85 -47.46 -10.56
CA GLY A 53 -9.55 -48.78 -10.00
C GLY A 53 -9.54 -48.86 -8.47
N TRP A 54 -9.76 -47.74 -7.76
CA TRP A 54 -9.73 -47.68 -6.30
C TRP A 54 -11.14 -47.80 -5.72
N SER A 55 -11.25 -48.31 -4.48
CA SER A 55 -12.57 -48.33 -3.81
C SER A 55 -13.14 -46.90 -3.70
N ASN A 56 -14.47 -46.77 -3.78
CA ASN A 56 -15.15 -45.48 -3.74
C ASN A 56 -14.78 -44.64 -2.50
N MET A 57 -14.55 -45.28 -1.35
CA MET A 57 -14.15 -44.60 -0.11
C MET A 57 -12.75 -43.98 -0.23
N TYR A 58 -11.77 -44.76 -0.68
CA TYR A 58 -10.40 -44.25 -0.90
C TYR A 58 -10.36 -43.17 -1.99
N ARG A 59 -11.14 -43.34 -3.07
CA ARG A 59 -11.25 -42.33 -4.13
C ARG A 59 -11.80 -41.01 -3.60
N ALA A 60 -12.86 -41.03 -2.81
CA ALA A 60 -13.46 -39.82 -2.24
C ALA A 60 -12.49 -39.09 -1.28
N ILE A 61 -11.78 -39.84 -0.43
CA ILE A 61 -10.79 -39.28 0.50
C ILE A 61 -9.64 -38.63 -0.28
N THR A 62 -9.04 -39.33 -1.24
CA THR A 62 -7.92 -38.81 -2.03
C THR A 62 -8.31 -37.56 -2.81
N ILE A 63 -9.46 -37.58 -3.49
CA ILE A 63 -9.96 -36.40 -4.20
C ILE A 63 -10.16 -35.24 -3.23
N SER A 64 -10.78 -35.46 -2.07
CA SER A 64 -11.00 -34.41 -1.07
C SER A 64 -9.70 -33.78 -0.58
N VAL A 65 -8.67 -34.60 -0.32
CA VAL A 65 -7.34 -34.12 0.10
C VAL A 65 -6.67 -33.31 -1.01
N VAL A 66 -6.70 -33.80 -2.25
CA VAL A 66 -6.10 -33.11 -3.41
C VAL A 66 -6.80 -31.78 -3.68
N PHE A 67 -8.14 -31.75 -3.62
CA PHE A 67 -8.90 -30.51 -3.78
C PHE A 67 -8.59 -29.51 -2.68
N TYR A 68 -8.52 -29.97 -1.43
CA TYR A 68 -8.18 -29.12 -0.30
C TYR A 68 -6.77 -28.52 -0.44
N THR A 69 -5.76 -29.33 -0.78
CA THR A 69 -4.38 -28.83 -0.96
C THR A 69 -4.27 -27.83 -2.10
N ILE A 70 -4.90 -28.11 -3.26
CA ILE A 70 -4.93 -27.20 -4.40
C ILE A 70 -5.63 -25.89 -4.02
N ARG A 71 -6.75 -25.95 -3.30
CA ARG A 71 -7.47 -24.76 -2.85
C ARG A 71 -6.65 -23.91 -1.89
N VAL A 72 -5.92 -24.54 -0.96
CA VAL A 72 -5.01 -23.84 -0.04
C VAL A 72 -3.87 -23.17 -0.81
N ILE A 73 -3.25 -23.87 -1.77
CA ILE A 73 -2.17 -23.32 -2.61
C ILE A 73 -2.67 -22.14 -3.45
N SER A 74 -3.81 -22.29 -4.12
CA SER A 74 -4.44 -21.23 -4.91
C SER A 74 -4.77 -20.01 -4.05
N ARG A 75 -5.38 -20.19 -2.86
CA ARG A 75 -5.67 -19.09 -1.94
C ARG A 75 -4.39 -18.37 -1.49
N ASN A 76 -3.34 -19.11 -1.17
CA ASN A 76 -2.06 -18.53 -0.79
C ASN A 76 -1.42 -17.73 -1.95
N LYS A 77 -1.59 -18.18 -3.19
CA LYS A 77 -1.13 -17.46 -4.38
C LYS A 77 -1.93 -16.17 -4.60
N ASP A 78 -3.25 -16.25 -4.51
CA ASP A 78 -4.15 -15.09 -4.63
C ASP A 78 -3.83 -14.04 -3.55
N GLU A 79 -3.61 -14.46 -2.31
CA GLU A 79 -3.22 -13.56 -1.20
C GLU A 79 -1.86 -12.90 -1.46
N LYS A 80 -0.87 -13.62 -1.98
CA LYS A 80 0.44 -13.06 -2.36
C LYS A 80 0.31 -12.02 -3.47
N ILE A 81 -0.50 -12.30 -4.50
CA ILE A 81 -0.75 -11.36 -5.60
C ILE A 81 -1.45 -10.11 -5.07
N ALA A 82 -2.50 -10.25 -4.25
CA ALA A 82 -3.22 -9.13 -3.65
C ALA A 82 -2.29 -8.25 -2.78
N LYS A 83 -1.42 -8.87 -1.97
CA LYS A 83 -0.41 -8.14 -1.19
C LYS A 83 0.57 -7.39 -2.10
N ALA A 84 1.04 -8.00 -3.18
CA ALA A 84 1.95 -7.35 -4.12
C ALA A 84 1.31 -6.13 -4.79
N VAL A 85 0.05 -6.23 -5.22
CA VAL A 85 -0.71 -5.10 -5.78
C VAL A 85 -0.84 -3.97 -4.76
N LYS A 86 -1.16 -4.30 -3.50
CA LYS A 86 -1.26 -3.30 -2.42
C LYS A 86 0.07 -2.61 -2.12
N LEU A 87 1.18 -3.35 -2.13
CA LEU A 87 2.51 -2.78 -1.95
C LEU A 87 2.88 -1.82 -3.09
N ASP A 88 2.47 -2.14 -4.32
CA ASP A 88 2.71 -1.25 -5.46
C ASP A 88 1.87 0.04 -5.36
N GLU A 89 0.60 -0.05 -4.94
CA GLU A 89 -0.23 1.12 -4.62
C GLU A 89 0.43 2.00 -3.54
N ILE A 90 0.95 1.39 -2.46
CA ILE A 90 1.64 2.09 -1.37
C ILE A 90 2.91 2.77 -1.89
N ARG A 91 3.71 2.08 -2.70
CA ARG A 91 4.92 2.63 -3.32
C ARG A 91 4.60 3.83 -4.20
N SER A 92 3.57 3.70 -5.05
CA SER A 92 3.12 4.79 -5.91
C SER A 92 2.70 6.01 -5.09
N ALA A 93 1.89 5.82 -4.04
CA ALA A 93 1.46 6.89 -3.14
C ALA A 93 2.63 7.56 -2.41
N TYR A 94 3.61 6.78 -1.95
CA TYR A 94 4.82 7.28 -1.32
C TYR A 94 5.68 8.11 -2.29
N ASN A 95 5.89 7.63 -3.51
CA ASN A 95 6.67 8.33 -4.53
C ASN A 95 6.03 9.66 -4.93
N ASP A 96 4.71 9.67 -5.12
CA ASP A 96 3.92 10.87 -5.41
C ASP A 96 3.99 11.88 -4.25
N HIS A 97 3.87 11.42 -3.00
CA HIS A 97 4.06 12.25 -1.82
C HIS A 97 5.47 12.87 -1.75
N ASN A 98 6.52 12.08 -1.96
CA ASN A 98 7.91 12.55 -1.94
C ASN A 98 8.22 13.52 -3.08
N THR A 99 7.68 13.27 -4.27
CA THR A 99 7.84 14.16 -5.41
C THR A 99 7.23 15.52 -5.11
N TYR A 100 6.02 15.55 -4.57
CA TYR A 100 5.36 16.78 -4.14
C TYR A 100 6.17 17.53 -3.07
N ILE A 101 6.66 16.82 -2.04
CA ILE A 101 7.48 17.45 -0.99
C ILE A 101 8.75 18.07 -1.56
N ASN A 102 9.51 17.33 -2.38
CA ASN A 102 10.78 17.80 -2.91
C ASN A 102 10.57 19.05 -3.81
N ASP A 103 9.53 19.06 -4.64
CA ASP A 103 9.15 20.23 -5.45
C ASP A 103 8.87 21.45 -4.57
N LYS A 104 8.06 21.29 -3.53
CA LYS A 104 7.67 22.38 -2.64
C LYS A 104 8.82 22.87 -1.78
N MET A 105 9.67 21.98 -1.26
CA MET A 105 10.87 22.38 -0.53
C MET A 105 11.78 23.25 -1.39
N LEU A 106 12.05 22.85 -2.64
CA LEU A 106 12.88 23.62 -3.57
C LEU A 106 12.27 25.00 -3.83
N LEU A 107 10.97 25.07 -4.08
CA LEU A 107 10.25 26.33 -4.29
C LEU A 107 10.42 27.28 -3.10
N PHE A 108 10.21 26.80 -1.88
CA PHE A 108 10.23 27.65 -0.67
C PHE A 108 11.65 28.06 -0.27
N GLN A 109 12.63 27.18 -0.45
CA GLN A 109 14.04 27.50 -0.21
C GLN A 109 14.58 28.56 -1.18
N THR A 110 14.14 28.53 -2.44
CA THR A 110 14.58 29.50 -3.45
C THR A 110 13.84 30.84 -3.37
N THR A 111 12.60 30.84 -2.88
CA THR A 111 11.76 32.05 -2.79
C THR A 111 12.00 32.87 -1.52
N ALA A 112 12.35 32.23 -0.39
CA ALA A 112 12.52 32.88 0.91
C ALA A 112 13.56 34.02 0.99
N PRO A 113 14.75 33.94 0.35
CA PRO A 113 15.84 34.89 0.62
C PRO A 113 15.58 36.34 0.17
N ARG A 114 14.51 36.59 -0.60
CA ARG A 114 14.23 37.90 -1.20
C ARG A 114 13.07 38.66 -0.55
N LYS A 115 12.49 38.17 0.54
CA LYS A 115 11.29 38.74 1.18
C LYS A 115 11.51 39.10 2.67
N THR A 116 10.52 39.77 3.28
CA THR A 116 10.53 40.27 4.67
C THR A 116 10.68 39.16 5.71
N GLU A 117 10.93 39.52 6.98
CA GLU A 117 11.07 38.57 8.09
C GLU A 117 9.85 37.64 8.23
N ALA A 118 8.63 38.17 8.08
CA ALA A 118 7.40 37.38 8.11
C ALA A 118 7.36 36.31 7.01
N TYR A 119 7.83 36.64 5.80
CA TYR A 119 7.93 35.69 4.70
C TYR A 119 8.96 34.58 4.96
N GLN A 120 10.12 34.95 5.48
CA GLN A 120 11.17 34.00 5.81
C GLN A 120 10.70 33.02 6.89
N LEU A 121 9.99 33.52 7.90
CA LEU A 121 9.42 32.70 8.97
C LEU A 121 8.34 31.74 8.45
N CYS A 122 7.42 32.22 7.60
CA CYS A 122 6.44 31.36 6.92
C CYS A 122 7.11 30.26 6.08
N SER A 123 8.04 30.65 5.22
CA SER A 123 8.69 29.73 4.28
C SER A 123 9.53 28.67 5.00
N SER A 124 10.33 29.07 5.99
CA SER A 124 11.13 28.15 6.81
C SER A 124 10.26 27.15 7.56
N THR A 125 9.11 27.58 8.08
CA THR A 125 8.14 26.69 8.73
C THR A 125 7.59 25.63 7.78
N VAL A 126 7.22 26.02 6.55
CA VAL A 126 6.74 25.04 5.55
C VAL A 126 7.84 24.05 5.17
N VAL A 127 9.08 24.53 4.97
CA VAL A 127 10.23 23.66 4.67
C VAL A 127 10.45 22.65 5.81
N GLN A 128 10.36 23.09 7.06
CA GLN A 128 10.47 22.21 8.22
C GLN A 128 9.34 21.16 8.23
N GLN A 129 8.10 21.56 7.98
CA GLN A 129 6.96 20.63 7.92
C GLN A 129 7.08 19.62 6.77
N CYS A 130 7.56 20.07 5.60
CA CYS A 130 7.90 19.19 4.48
C CYS A 130 8.94 18.13 4.88
N LEU A 131 10.02 18.55 5.56
CA LEU A 131 11.08 17.65 6.00
C LEU A 131 10.56 16.60 7.00
N MET A 132 9.78 17.03 7.99
CA MET A 132 9.17 16.12 8.98
C MET A 132 8.18 15.15 8.32
N SER A 133 7.39 15.64 7.37
CA SER A 133 6.42 14.81 6.62
C SER A 133 7.14 13.76 5.78
N LYS A 134 8.26 14.13 5.12
CA LYS A 134 9.11 13.19 4.36
C LYS A 134 9.67 12.06 5.23
N GLN A 135 10.29 12.40 6.35
CA GLN A 135 10.84 11.40 7.29
C GLN A 135 9.76 10.45 7.82
N ARG A 136 8.55 10.95 8.08
CA ARG A 136 7.42 10.11 8.49
C ARG A 136 6.89 9.26 7.34
N GLY A 137 6.80 9.81 6.13
CA GLY A 137 6.45 9.08 4.93
C GLY A 137 7.41 7.90 4.69
N GLU A 138 8.71 8.14 4.87
CA GLU A 138 9.77 7.12 4.83
C GLU A 138 9.56 6.02 5.88
N ALA A 139 9.28 6.40 7.14
CA ALA A 139 8.99 5.44 8.21
C ALA A 139 7.72 4.60 7.93
N ILE A 140 6.64 5.24 7.47
CA ILE A 140 5.38 4.57 7.12
C ILE A 140 5.59 3.62 5.93
N TYR A 141 6.30 4.06 4.89
CA TYR A 141 6.61 3.21 3.74
C TYR A 141 7.48 2.02 4.14
N SER A 142 8.49 2.23 5.00
CA SER A 142 9.36 1.16 5.50
C SER A 142 8.56 0.09 6.25
N SER A 143 7.58 0.48 7.07
CA SER A 143 6.68 -0.46 7.75
C SER A 143 5.83 -1.31 6.79
N ALA A 144 5.60 -0.84 5.56
CA ALA A 144 4.90 -1.61 4.53
C ALA A 144 5.74 -2.75 3.98
N LEU A 145 7.07 -2.62 3.99
CA LEU A 145 7.98 -3.61 3.45
C LEU A 145 8.18 -4.81 4.39
N GLU A 146 7.81 -4.66 5.66
CA GLU A 146 7.84 -5.74 6.64
C GLU A 146 6.71 -6.77 6.38
N PRO A 147 6.87 -8.03 6.82
CA PRO A 147 5.81 -9.02 6.72
C PRO A 147 4.54 -8.56 7.44
N THR A 148 3.52 -8.16 6.69
CA THR A 148 2.34 -7.50 7.25
C THR A 148 1.03 -8.08 6.72
N SER A 149 -0.05 -7.93 7.48
CA SER A 149 -1.40 -8.38 7.12
C SER A 149 -2.05 -7.41 6.12
N SER A 150 -3.06 -7.87 5.37
CA SER A 150 -3.76 -6.97 4.41
C SER A 150 -4.39 -5.76 5.11
N ASP A 151 -4.89 -5.93 6.34
CA ASP A 151 -5.48 -4.83 7.11
C ASP A 151 -4.42 -3.79 7.53
N LYS A 152 -3.22 -4.26 7.93
CA LYS A 152 -2.08 -3.38 8.21
C LYS A 152 -1.68 -2.59 6.94
N LEU A 153 -1.64 -3.23 5.77
CA LEU A 153 -1.38 -2.53 4.49
C LEU A 153 -2.42 -1.44 4.20
N ASN A 154 -3.71 -1.72 4.41
CA ASN A 154 -4.77 -0.72 4.23
C ASN A 154 -4.59 0.48 5.16
N LYS A 155 -4.23 0.23 6.42
CA LYS A 155 -3.93 1.30 7.39
C LYS A 155 -2.71 2.13 6.96
N ILE A 156 -1.67 1.49 6.45
CA ILE A 156 -0.47 2.17 5.92
C ILE A 156 -0.83 3.08 4.73
N THR A 157 -1.61 2.58 3.77
CA THR A 157 -2.10 3.39 2.64
C THR A 157 -2.89 4.60 3.13
N CYS A 158 -3.77 4.44 4.13
CA CYS A 158 -4.52 5.53 4.73
C CYS A 158 -3.58 6.57 5.38
N ASN A 159 -2.60 6.11 6.16
CA ASN A 159 -1.63 6.97 6.82
C ASN A 159 -0.82 7.80 5.83
N LEU A 160 -0.34 7.22 4.72
CA LEU A 160 0.36 7.96 3.67
C LEU A 160 -0.53 9.03 3.02
N ARG A 161 -1.79 8.71 2.74
CA ARG A 161 -2.74 9.69 2.19
C ARG A 161 -3.00 10.84 3.17
N MET A 162 -3.14 10.55 4.45
CA MET A 162 -3.29 11.58 5.48
C MET A 162 -2.04 12.45 5.60
N GLN A 163 -0.83 11.87 5.50
CA GLN A 163 0.42 12.65 5.46
C GLN A 163 0.44 13.60 4.26
N LYS A 164 0.08 13.12 3.06
CA LYS A 164 -0.03 13.97 1.86
C LYS A 164 -1.07 15.08 2.04
N ALA A 165 -2.24 14.78 2.57
CA ALA A 165 -3.29 15.77 2.82
C ALA A 165 -2.83 16.84 3.84
N GLY A 166 -2.12 16.43 4.89
CA GLY A 166 -1.56 17.33 5.89
C GLY A 166 -0.57 18.33 5.30
N ILE A 167 0.35 17.86 4.44
CA ILE A 167 1.30 18.77 3.80
C ILE A 167 0.65 19.67 2.75
N LEU A 168 -0.33 19.17 1.98
CA LEU A 168 -1.13 20.00 1.07
C LEU A 168 -1.83 21.14 1.82
N GLY A 169 -2.43 20.85 2.97
CA GLY A 169 -3.08 21.88 3.79
C GLY A 169 -2.10 22.87 4.42
N THR A 170 -0.86 22.45 4.70
CA THR A 170 0.21 23.33 5.19
C THR A 170 0.66 24.30 4.09
N VAL A 171 0.89 23.78 2.89
CA VAL A 171 1.25 24.58 1.70
C VAL A 171 0.13 25.55 1.31
N GLY A 172 -1.13 25.11 1.32
CA GLY A 172 -2.28 25.98 1.08
C GLY A 172 -2.40 27.09 2.13
N GLY A 173 -2.17 26.76 3.40
CA GLY A 173 -2.12 27.75 4.48
C GLY A 173 -1.02 28.79 4.28
N TYR A 174 0.15 28.39 3.79
CA TYR A 174 1.21 29.32 3.42
C TYR A 174 0.79 30.26 2.29
N GLN A 175 0.16 29.73 1.23
CA GLN A 175 -0.29 30.56 0.10
C GLN A 175 -1.28 31.63 0.57
N ILE A 176 -2.22 31.27 1.45
CA ILE A 176 -3.16 32.22 2.04
C ILE A 176 -2.43 33.29 2.87
N MET A 177 -1.48 32.88 3.71
CA MET A 177 -0.70 33.82 4.51
C MET A 177 0.12 34.77 3.64
N VAL A 178 0.76 34.25 2.59
CA VAL A 178 1.52 35.07 1.63
C VAL A 178 0.63 36.07 0.91
N SER A 179 -0.53 35.65 0.41
CA SER A 179 -1.48 36.59 -0.22
C SER A 179 -1.92 37.68 0.75
N ALA A 180 -2.19 37.34 2.02
CA ALA A 180 -2.54 38.33 3.04
C ALA A 180 -1.40 39.30 3.35
N LEU A 181 -0.14 38.86 3.25
CA LEU A 181 1.04 39.72 3.40
C LEU A 181 1.27 40.62 2.18
N ASP A 182 1.00 40.14 0.96
CA ASP A 182 1.13 40.95 -0.27
C ASP A 182 0.00 42.00 -0.41
N ASP A 183 -1.19 41.75 0.15
CA ASP A 183 -2.36 42.66 0.10
C ASP A 183 -2.44 43.65 1.28
N SER A 184 -1.53 43.56 2.25
CA SER A 184 -1.57 44.33 3.49
C SER A 184 -0.93 45.72 3.34
N GLU A 185 -1.71 46.78 3.57
CA GLU A 185 -1.18 48.14 3.87
C GLU A 185 -0.71 48.26 5.34
N SER A 186 -0.66 47.14 6.08
CA SER A 186 -0.46 47.13 7.53
C SER A 186 1.01 47.26 7.95
N ASP A 187 1.20 47.71 9.19
CA ASP A 187 2.52 47.79 9.83
C ASP A 187 3.16 46.39 9.90
N GLY A 188 4.42 46.26 9.44
CA GLY A 188 5.15 44.99 9.37
C GLY A 188 5.26 44.26 10.72
N LEU A 189 5.08 44.97 11.85
CA LEU A 189 4.95 44.38 13.18
C LEU A 189 3.70 43.51 13.35
N LYS A 190 2.53 43.95 12.83
CA LYS A 190 1.27 43.20 12.90
C LYS A 190 1.32 41.96 12.00
N GLU A 191 1.94 42.09 10.84
CA GLU A 191 2.18 40.98 9.92
C GLU A 191 3.05 39.89 10.56
N LEU A 192 4.15 40.30 11.19
CA LEU A 192 5.05 39.38 11.86
C LEU A 192 4.36 38.65 13.02
N GLU A 193 3.50 39.33 13.78
CA GLU A 193 2.72 38.72 14.86
C GLU A 193 1.68 37.72 14.33
N ALA A 194 0.96 38.07 13.26
CA ALA A 194 0.05 37.14 12.59
C ALA A 194 0.77 35.89 12.08
N THR A 195 1.94 36.05 11.47
CA THR A 195 2.78 34.94 11.05
C THR A 195 3.21 34.07 12.23
N LYS A 196 3.66 34.66 13.34
CA LYS A 196 4.06 33.89 14.55
C LYS A 196 2.90 33.03 15.06
N ASN A 197 1.69 33.58 15.11
CA ASN A 197 0.49 32.84 15.52
C ASN A 197 0.18 31.69 14.55
N TRP A 198 0.30 31.91 13.24
CA TRP A 198 0.14 30.85 12.26
C TRP A 198 1.19 29.74 12.41
N VAL A 199 2.45 30.08 12.65
CA VAL A 199 3.53 29.11 12.88
C VAL A 199 3.25 28.25 14.12
N VAL A 200 2.80 28.85 15.21
CA VAL A 200 2.40 28.12 16.43
C VAL A 200 1.28 27.14 16.10
N TYR A 201 0.26 27.58 15.37
CA TYR A 201 -0.85 26.72 14.95
C TYR A 201 -0.40 25.55 14.07
N ILE A 202 0.47 25.80 13.07
CA ILE A 202 1.00 24.78 12.17
C ILE A 202 1.81 23.74 12.93
N ASN A 203 2.68 24.19 13.84
CA ASN A 203 3.55 23.31 14.61
C ASN A 203 2.78 22.50 15.68
N ALA A 204 1.63 22.98 16.12
CA ALA A 204 0.75 22.26 17.04
C ALA A 204 -0.11 21.18 16.36
N ARG A 205 -0.14 21.09 15.01
CA ARG A 205 -1.01 20.13 14.33
C ARG A 205 -0.57 18.69 14.60
N PRO A 206 -1.50 17.81 14.98
CA PRO A 206 -1.20 16.40 15.10
C PRO A 206 -0.87 15.83 13.72
N LEU A 207 0.30 15.23 13.62
CA LEU A 207 0.74 14.52 12.42
C LEU A 207 0.34 13.03 12.53
N PRO A 208 -0.09 12.37 11.43
CA PRO A 208 -0.48 10.97 11.46
C PRO A 208 0.57 10.07 12.11
N ALA A 209 0.11 9.13 12.94
CA ALA A 209 0.96 8.20 13.66
C ALA A 209 1.64 7.21 12.71
N VAL A 210 2.90 6.89 12.98
CA VAL A 210 3.57 5.74 12.37
C VAL A 210 2.91 4.49 12.96
N PRO A 211 2.44 3.53 12.14
CA PRO A 211 1.87 2.30 12.68
C PRO A 211 2.94 1.53 13.46
N ASP A 212 2.61 1.11 14.69
CA ASP A 212 3.54 0.38 15.55
C ASP A 212 4.08 -0.88 14.85
N SER A 213 5.41 -1.03 14.85
CA SER A 213 6.11 -2.24 14.43
C SER A 213 5.89 -3.33 15.48
N ASN A 214 4.72 -3.99 15.43
CA ASN A 214 4.43 -5.24 16.14
C ASN A 214 4.75 -6.44 15.27
#